data_AF-A0A6B2XYA4-F1
#
_entry.id   AF-A0A6B2XYA4-F1
#
_cell.length_a   1.000
_cell.length_b   1.000
_cell.length_c   1.000
_cell.angle_alpha   90.00
_cell.angle_beta   90.00
_cell.angle_gamma   90.00
#
_symmetry.space_group_name_H-M   'P 1'
#
loop_
_entity.id
_entity.type
_entity.pdbx_description
1 polymer ?
#
loop_
_entity_poly.entity_id
_entity_poly.type
_entity_poly.pdbx_seq_one_letter_code
_entity_poly.pdbx_strand_id
1 'polypeptide(L)'
;TAPKAATAVAAVPDEGYDVIFDGTAESFDAWEYAGDGGFDLLDDGTIRSRAGAGGGFGTLWYPVRQYGDFSLVVQFRDDAPGDARANSGVQVRFPDLSGPVDGCPTTFNGNETGNLSWIAVNCGHEIQVNDS
;
A
#
# COMPACT_ATOMS: atom_id res chain seq x y z
N THR A 1 -28.08 7.10 12.47
CA THR A 1 -26.80 7.78 12.18
C THR A 1 -25.70 6.81 12.55
N ALA A 2 -24.84 6.41 11.61
CA ALA A 2 -23.69 5.56 11.94
C ALA A 2 -22.77 6.33 12.91
N PRO A 3 -22.14 5.66 13.90
CA PRO A 3 -21.18 6.33 14.76
C PRO A 3 -20.03 6.87 13.90
N LYS A 4 -19.60 8.10 14.18
CA LYS A 4 -18.38 8.68 13.60
C LYS A 4 -17.22 7.76 13.95
N ALA A 5 -16.49 7.27 12.95
CA ALA A 5 -15.29 6.48 13.18
C ALA A 5 -14.35 7.27 14.10
N ALA A 6 -13.84 6.61 15.14
CA ALA A 6 -12.82 7.22 15.98
C ALA A 6 -11.59 7.47 15.11
N THR A 7 -11.02 8.68 15.18
CA THR A 7 -9.74 8.98 14.54
C THR A 7 -8.72 7.93 14.99
N ALA A 8 -8.12 7.22 14.05
CA ALA A 8 -6.91 6.47 14.25
C ALA A 8 -5.86 7.47 14.70
N VAL A 9 -5.61 7.50 16.01
CA VAL A 9 -4.47 8.20 16.56
C VAL A 9 -3.26 7.43 16.06
N ALA A 10 -2.39 8.10 15.29
CA ALA A 10 -1.09 7.53 14.97
C ALA A 10 -0.47 7.03 16.28
N ALA A 11 -0.17 5.72 16.34
CA ALA A 11 0.47 5.15 17.52
C ALA A 11 1.72 5.98 17.79
N VAL A 12 1.94 6.37 19.06
CA VAL A 12 3.23 6.96 19.44
C VAL A 12 4.28 5.92 19.04
N PRO A 13 5.23 6.27 18.15
CA PRO A 13 6.23 5.30 17.70
C PRO A 13 7.01 4.82 18.90
N ASP A 14 7.34 3.52 18.92
CA ASP A 14 8.30 2.99 19.88
C ASP A 14 9.64 3.76 19.72
N GLU A 15 10.41 3.85 20.80
CA GLU A 15 11.71 4.52 20.75
C GLU A 15 12.59 3.94 19.63
N GLY A 16 13.10 4.82 18.76
CA GLY A 16 13.97 4.45 17.64
C GLY A 16 13.29 4.25 16.28
N TYR A 17 11.97 4.46 16.19
CA TYR A 17 11.24 4.44 14.90
C TYR A 17 10.95 5.86 14.38
N ASP A 18 11.21 6.06 13.08
CA ASP A 18 10.76 7.23 12.35
C ASP A 18 9.31 7.02 11.86
N VAL A 19 8.44 8.01 12.06
CA VAL A 19 7.06 7.97 11.54
C VAL A 19 7.07 8.41 10.08
N ILE A 20 6.69 7.50 9.18
CA ILE A 20 6.57 7.78 7.73
C ILE A 20 5.12 8.06 7.28
N PHE A 21 4.15 7.78 8.15
CA PHE A 21 2.75 8.11 7.96
C PHE A 21 2.09 8.29 9.34
N ASP A 22 1.51 9.46 9.58
CA ASP A 22 0.93 9.87 10.87
C ASP A 22 -0.60 10.07 10.82
N GLY A 23 -1.24 9.63 9.73
CA GLY A 23 -2.68 9.79 9.54
C GLY A 23 -3.10 11.15 8.98
N THR A 24 -2.16 12.08 8.76
CA THR A 24 -2.45 13.39 8.16
C THR A 24 -2.34 13.38 6.64
N ALA A 25 -2.99 14.34 5.99
CA ALA A 25 -2.83 14.57 4.56
C ALA A 25 -1.38 14.93 4.20
N GLU A 26 -0.68 15.68 5.06
CA GLU A 26 0.71 16.07 4.83
C GLU A 26 1.64 14.86 4.76
N SER A 27 1.50 13.88 5.68
CA SER A 27 2.31 12.66 5.60
C SER A 27 1.87 11.74 4.48
N PHE A 28 0.59 11.75 4.08
CA PHE A 28 0.09 11.00 2.93
C PHE A 28 0.62 11.54 1.58
N ASP A 29 0.72 12.87 1.44
CA ASP A 29 1.25 13.55 0.24
C ASP A 29 2.72 13.22 -0.05
N ALA A 30 3.44 12.65 0.92
CA ALA A 30 4.81 12.17 0.74
C ALA A 30 4.89 10.81 0.01
N TRP A 31 3.75 10.14 -0.23
CA TRP A 31 3.66 8.85 -0.89
C TRP A 31 3.28 9.01 -2.36
N GLU A 32 3.80 8.12 -3.19
CA GLU A 32 3.47 8.02 -4.61
C GLU A 32 2.64 6.77 -4.90
N TYR A 33 2.02 6.73 -6.08
CA TYR A 33 1.10 5.68 -6.47
C TYR A 33 1.37 5.17 -7.88
N ALA A 34 1.25 3.86 -8.06
CA ALA A 34 1.23 3.19 -9.36
C ALA A 34 0.02 2.25 -9.48
N GLY A 35 -0.45 2.04 -10.71
CA GLY A 35 -1.41 0.99 -11.09
C GLY A 35 -2.86 1.41 -11.25
N ASP A 36 -3.74 0.41 -11.29
CA ASP A 36 -5.14 0.58 -11.72
C ASP A 36 -6.16 0.62 -10.57
N GLY A 37 -5.72 0.32 -9.34
CA GLY A 37 -6.51 0.42 -8.11
C GLY A 37 -6.64 1.83 -7.52
N GLY A 38 -6.37 1.95 -6.22
CA GLY A 38 -6.28 3.25 -5.56
C GLY A 38 -6.10 3.14 -4.06
N PHE A 39 -5.73 4.24 -3.44
CA PHE A 39 -5.62 4.40 -1.99
C PHE A 39 -6.28 5.70 -1.59
N ASP A 40 -7.19 5.65 -0.61
CA ASP A 40 -7.84 6.83 -0.06
C ASP A 40 -7.36 7.05 1.37
N LEU A 41 -6.96 8.28 1.70
CA LEU A 41 -6.89 8.72 3.09
C LEU A 41 -8.32 8.98 3.59
N LEU A 42 -8.71 8.31 4.68
CA LEU A 42 -10.04 8.45 5.28
C LEU A 42 -10.04 9.51 6.39
N ASP A 43 -11.24 10.00 6.76
CA ASP A 43 -11.43 10.99 7.84
C ASP A 43 -10.92 10.50 9.21
N ASP A 44 -10.80 9.18 9.39
CA ASP A 44 -10.23 8.58 10.59
C ASP A 44 -8.69 8.51 10.55
N GLY A 45 -8.03 9.00 9.50
CA GLY A 45 -6.56 8.94 9.37
C GLY A 45 -6.02 7.58 8.94
N THR A 46 -6.88 6.62 8.57
CA THR A 46 -6.45 5.37 7.96
C THR A 46 -6.35 5.49 6.44
N ILE A 47 -5.49 4.67 5.84
CA ILE A 47 -5.43 4.51 4.38
C ILE A 47 -6.23 3.26 4.02
N ARG A 48 -7.12 3.39 3.04
CA ARG A 48 -7.88 2.26 2.47
C ARG A 48 -7.46 2.00 1.03
N SER A 49 -7.00 0.79 0.74
CA SER A 49 -6.77 0.31 -0.63
C SER A 49 -8.08 -0.02 -1.34
N ARG A 50 -8.13 0.14 -2.65
CA ARG A 50 -9.27 -0.23 -3.51
C ARG A 50 -8.79 -0.90 -4.78
N ALA A 51 -9.60 -1.83 -5.29
CA ALA A 51 -9.42 -2.39 -6.63
C ALA A 51 -9.80 -1.36 -7.71
N GLY A 52 -9.26 -1.54 -8.91
CA GLY A 52 -9.58 -0.72 -10.07
C GLY A 52 -10.99 -0.98 -10.58
N ALA A 53 -11.58 0.02 -11.27
CA ALA A 53 -12.94 -0.11 -11.80
C ALA A 53 -13.07 -1.26 -12.82
N GLY A 54 -12.00 -1.57 -13.56
CA GLY A 54 -11.89 -2.70 -14.48
C GLY A 54 -11.25 -3.95 -13.87
N GLY A 55 -11.04 -3.97 -12.55
CA GLY A 55 -10.07 -4.88 -11.91
C GLY A 55 -8.66 -4.27 -11.87
N GLY A 56 -7.70 -5.07 -11.43
CA GLY A 56 -6.33 -4.62 -11.19
C GLY A 56 -6.15 -4.02 -9.79
N PHE A 57 -4.91 -4.01 -9.33
CA PHE A 57 -4.50 -3.44 -8.05
C PHE A 57 -3.57 -2.25 -8.27
N GLY A 58 -3.26 -1.55 -7.18
CA GLY A 58 -2.26 -0.49 -7.17
C GLY A 58 -1.26 -0.67 -6.04
N THR A 59 -0.14 0.03 -6.12
CA THR A 59 0.84 0.14 -5.04
C THR A 59 1.01 1.60 -4.64
N LEU A 60 0.72 1.91 -3.37
CA LEU A 60 1.15 3.14 -2.72
C LEU A 60 2.55 2.90 -2.15
N TRP A 61 3.51 3.75 -2.49
CA TRP A 61 4.92 3.57 -2.12
C TRP A 61 5.55 4.86 -1.61
N TYR A 62 6.58 4.72 -0.78
CA TYR A 62 7.23 5.85 -0.10
C TYR A 62 8.57 6.21 -0.78
N PRO A 63 8.60 7.18 -1.70
CA PRO A 63 9.80 7.55 -2.46
C PRO A 63 10.82 8.37 -1.68
N VAL A 64 10.41 8.98 -0.56
CA VAL A 64 11.22 9.99 0.16
C VAL A 64 12.59 9.44 0.58
N ARG A 65 12.66 8.15 0.94
CA ARG A 65 13.89 7.50 1.37
C ARG A 65 13.91 6.02 1.02
N GLN A 66 15.03 5.56 0.49
CA GLN A 66 15.33 4.13 0.38
C GLN A 66 15.92 3.59 1.68
N TYR A 67 15.44 2.41 2.08
CA TYR A 67 15.89 1.73 3.29
C TYR A 67 16.70 0.48 2.93
N GLY A 68 17.90 0.38 3.51
CA GLY A 68 18.77 -0.79 3.42
C GLY A 68 18.31 -1.88 4.38
N ASP A 69 18.98 -2.01 5.52
CA ASP A 69 18.46 -2.79 6.64
C ASP A 69 17.50 -1.93 7.45
N PHE A 70 16.31 -2.45 7.76
CA PHE A 70 15.27 -1.72 8.48
C PHE A 70 14.37 -2.66 9.28
N SER A 71 13.67 -2.09 10.26
CA SER A 71 12.49 -2.67 10.89
C SER A 71 11.28 -1.83 10.51
N LEU A 72 10.16 -2.46 10.21
CA LEU A 72 8.91 -1.78 9.85
C LEU A 72 7.81 -2.27 10.77
N VAL A 73 7.06 -1.33 11.33
CA VAL A 73 5.85 -1.59 12.10
C VAL A 73 4.67 -1.01 11.32
N VAL A 74 3.66 -1.84 11.11
CA VAL A 74 2.42 -1.47 10.43
C VAL A 74 1.25 -2.10 11.17
N GLN A 75 0.16 -1.36 11.26
CA GLN A 75 -1.13 -1.88 11.69
C GLN A 75 -2.03 -2.00 10.45
N PHE A 76 -2.72 -3.11 10.32
CA PHE A 76 -3.66 -3.36 9.24
C PHE A 76 -4.95 -3.93 9.80
N ARG A 77 -6.03 -3.82 9.01
CA ARG A 77 -7.32 -4.48 9.27
C ARG A 77 -7.89 -4.94 7.95
N ASP A 78 -8.65 -6.04 7.97
CA ASP A 78 -9.56 -6.39 6.88
C ASP A 78 -10.78 -5.45 6.95
N ASP A 79 -11.14 -4.84 5.82
CA ASP A 79 -12.33 -3.98 5.67
C ASP A 79 -13.36 -4.53 4.65
N ALA A 80 -13.21 -5.78 4.22
CA ALA A 80 -14.07 -6.43 3.25
C ALA A 80 -15.54 -6.46 3.72
N PRO A 81 -16.50 -6.14 2.85
CA PRO A 81 -17.90 -6.11 3.22
C PRO A 81 -18.52 -7.51 3.27
N GLY A 82 -19.40 -7.74 4.26
CA GLY A 82 -20.18 -8.97 4.36
C GLY A 82 -19.30 -10.20 4.57
N ASP A 83 -19.49 -11.22 3.71
CA ASP A 83 -18.71 -12.47 3.74
C ASP A 83 -17.51 -12.45 2.76
N ALA A 84 -17.16 -11.28 2.21
CA ALA A 84 -15.97 -11.13 1.39
C ALA A 84 -14.69 -11.23 2.23
N ARG A 85 -13.57 -11.51 1.57
CA ARG A 85 -12.25 -11.63 2.20
C ARG A 85 -11.28 -10.69 1.51
N ALA A 86 -10.54 -9.89 2.27
CA ALA A 86 -9.55 -8.99 1.69
C ALA A 86 -8.22 -9.71 1.38
N ASN A 87 -7.55 -9.21 0.35
CA ASN A 87 -6.19 -9.58 -0.01
C ASN A 87 -5.39 -8.30 -0.27
N SER A 88 -4.24 -8.19 0.38
CA SER A 88 -3.28 -7.10 0.25
C SER A 88 -1.87 -7.61 0.63
N GLY A 89 -0.92 -6.69 0.67
CA GLY A 89 0.45 -7.01 1.06
C GLY A 89 1.28 -5.76 1.31
N VAL A 90 2.34 -5.91 2.09
CA VAL A 90 3.38 -4.90 2.24
C VAL A 90 4.54 -5.29 1.35
N GLN A 91 4.75 -4.51 0.30
CA GLN A 91 5.87 -4.70 -0.62
C GLN A 91 7.12 -4.02 -0.07
N VAL A 92 8.26 -4.69 -0.15
CA VAL A 92 9.57 -4.17 0.26
C VAL A 92 10.65 -4.51 -0.76
N ARG A 93 11.71 -3.70 -0.80
CA ARG A 93 12.90 -3.92 -1.65
C ARG A 93 12.59 -4.06 -3.15
N PHE A 94 11.63 -3.29 -3.66
CA PHE A 94 11.32 -3.24 -5.07
C PHE A 94 11.94 -1.98 -5.74
N PRO A 95 12.16 -2.00 -7.07
CA PRO A 95 12.56 -0.83 -7.84
C PRO A 95 11.54 0.32 -7.81
N ASP A 96 11.98 1.50 -8.23
CA ASP A 96 11.09 2.66 -8.45
C ASP A 96 9.94 2.33 -9.42
N LEU A 97 8.73 2.84 -9.13
CA LEU A 97 7.50 2.54 -9.88
C LEU A 97 7.07 3.65 -10.84
N SER A 98 7.88 4.70 -11.02
CA SER A 98 7.59 5.81 -11.95
C SER A 98 7.73 5.44 -13.43
N GLY A 99 8.30 4.26 -13.73
CA GLY A 99 8.41 3.76 -15.09
C GLY A 99 8.76 2.27 -15.19
N PRO A 100 8.77 1.70 -16.40
CA PRO A 100 9.19 0.32 -16.62
C PRO A 100 10.65 0.09 -16.21
N VAL A 101 10.92 -1.10 -15.66
CA VAL A 101 12.27 -1.53 -15.28
C VAL A 101 12.65 -2.76 -16.11
N ASP A 102 13.82 -2.72 -16.75
CA ASP A 102 14.31 -3.83 -17.56
C ASP A 102 14.41 -5.11 -16.74
N GLY A 103 13.78 -6.18 -17.23
CA GLY A 103 13.72 -7.47 -16.54
C GLY A 103 12.64 -7.57 -15.45
N CYS A 104 11.85 -6.53 -15.22
CA CYS A 104 10.72 -6.54 -14.28
C CYS A 104 9.38 -6.51 -15.02
N PRO A 105 8.67 -7.66 -15.10
CA PRO A 105 7.37 -7.72 -15.77
C PRO A 105 6.33 -6.85 -15.06
N THR A 106 5.52 -6.14 -15.85
CA THR A 106 4.37 -5.35 -15.38
C THR A 106 3.06 -6.13 -15.51
N THR A 107 3.14 -7.43 -15.23
CA THR A 107 2.06 -8.42 -15.37
C THR A 107 2.29 -9.62 -14.47
N PHE A 108 1.22 -10.28 -14.03
CA PHE A 108 1.30 -11.58 -13.35
C PHE A 108 1.32 -12.77 -14.31
N ASN A 109 0.36 -12.81 -15.23
CA ASN A 109 0.11 -13.97 -16.10
C ASN A 109 -0.11 -13.58 -17.58
N GLY A 110 0.14 -12.32 -17.93
CA GLY A 110 -0.06 -11.78 -19.29
C GLY A 110 -1.47 -11.24 -19.57
N ASN A 111 -2.45 -11.44 -18.68
CA ASN A 111 -3.81 -10.92 -18.91
C ASN A 111 -3.91 -9.42 -18.64
N GLU A 112 -3.20 -8.94 -17.61
CA GLU A 112 -3.03 -7.52 -17.32
C GLU A 112 -1.66 -7.09 -17.82
N THR A 113 -1.54 -5.96 -18.51
CA THR A 113 -0.26 -5.48 -19.05
C THR A 113 -0.09 -3.99 -18.83
N GLY A 114 1.10 -3.56 -18.44
CA GLY A 114 1.43 -2.15 -18.29
C GLY A 114 1.13 -1.57 -16.90
N ASN A 115 0.58 -2.36 -15.96
CA ASN A 115 0.42 -1.91 -14.58
C ASN A 115 1.78 -1.98 -13.84
N LEU A 116 2.37 -0.80 -13.58
CA LEU A 116 3.68 -0.66 -12.93
C LEU A 116 3.70 -1.24 -11.51
N SER A 117 2.57 -1.39 -10.82
CA SER A 117 2.47 -2.01 -9.49
C SER A 117 3.00 -3.45 -9.46
N TRP A 118 2.90 -4.16 -10.59
CA TRP A 118 3.46 -5.51 -10.70
C TRP A 118 4.99 -5.53 -10.53
N ILE A 119 5.70 -4.42 -10.73
CA ILE A 119 7.14 -4.34 -10.43
C ILE A 119 7.38 -4.59 -8.94
N ALA A 120 6.50 -4.08 -8.06
CA ALA A 120 6.63 -4.29 -6.63
C ALA A 120 6.48 -5.76 -6.23
N VAL A 121 5.60 -6.49 -6.91
CA VAL A 121 5.36 -7.93 -6.70
C VAL A 121 6.46 -8.78 -7.34
N ASN A 122 6.78 -8.53 -8.61
CA ASN A 122 7.65 -9.39 -9.42
C ASN A 122 9.14 -9.16 -9.16
N CYS A 123 9.50 -7.96 -8.68
CA CYS A 123 10.89 -7.56 -8.45
C CYS A 123 11.14 -7.07 -7.02
N GLY A 124 10.20 -7.32 -6.10
CA GLY A 124 10.36 -7.05 -4.67
C GLY A 124 10.12 -8.29 -3.82
N HIS A 125 9.77 -8.05 -2.57
CA HIS A 125 9.31 -9.07 -1.64
C HIS A 125 8.00 -8.63 -1.00
N GLU A 126 7.09 -9.59 -0.84
CA GLU A 126 5.78 -9.36 -0.26
C GLU A 126 5.68 -9.97 1.13
N ILE A 127 5.25 -9.15 2.09
CA ILE A 127 4.71 -9.62 3.36
C ILE A 127 3.19 -9.67 3.18
N GLN A 128 2.67 -10.88 2.99
CA GLN A 128 1.25 -11.10 2.67
C GLN A 128 0.33 -10.66 3.80
N VAL A 129 -0.77 -9.97 3.44
CA VAL A 129 -1.94 -9.74 4.28
C VAL A 129 -3.15 -10.34 3.58
N ASN A 130 -3.61 -11.51 4.01
CA ASN A 130 -4.71 -12.20 3.32
C ASN A 130 -5.65 -12.87 4.31
N ASP A 131 -6.94 -12.62 4.17
CA ASP A 131 -7.97 -13.45 4.79
C ASP A 131 -8.30 -14.65 3.88
N SER A 132 -8.16 -15.86 4.43
CA SER A 132 -7.97 -17.11 3.66
C SER A 132 -9.04 -18.15 3.87
#